data_AF-A0A3A1YR29-F1
#
_entry.id   AF-A0A3A1YR29-F1
#
_cell.length_a   1.000
_cell.length_b   1.000
_cell.length_c   1.000
_cell.angle_alpha   90.00
_cell.angle_beta   90.00
_cell.angle_gamma   90.00
#
_symmetry.space_group_name_H-M   'P 1'
#
loop_
_entity.id
_entity.type
_entity.pdbx_description
1 polymer ?
#
loop_
_entity_poly.entity_id
_entity_poly.type
_entity_poly.pdbx_seq_one_letter_code
_entity_poly.pdbx_strand_id
1 'polypeptide(L)' 'MENKTARLTVLIDPRKKEAFEQLCAAQDITPSQVVRQLIRGYLADHGVNYTSEPTEPPNTVKTNN' A
#
# COMPACT_ATOMS: atom_id res chain seq x y z
N MET A 1 15.51 4.30 9.31
CA MET A 1 14.66 4.06 8.13
C MET A 1 13.22 4.14 8.61
N GLU A 2 12.62 5.32 8.51
CA GLU A 2 11.30 5.56 9.08
C GLU A 2 10.25 4.72 8.35
N ASN A 3 9.55 3.91 9.13
CA ASN A 3 8.58 2.94 8.66
C ASN A 3 7.37 3.71 8.13
N LYS A 4 7.32 3.98 6.81
CA LYS A 4 6.15 4.53 6.09
C LYS A 4 4.99 3.53 6.06
N THR A 5 4.59 2.99 7.21
CA THR A 5 3.51 2.01 7.33
C THR A 5 2.34 2.63 8.07
N ALA A 6 1.26 2.91 7.35
CA ALA A 6 -0.03 3.30 7.93
C ALA A 6 -0.97 2.08 7.99
N ARG A 7 -1.88 2.05 8.98
CA ARG A 7 -2.92 1.03 9.09
C ARG A 7 -4.22 1.55 8.48
N LEU A 8 -4.81 0.77 7.57
CA LEU A 8 -6.14 1.02 7.01
C LEU A 8 -7.12 0.03 7.67
N THR A 9 -8.11 0.55 8.38
CA THR A 9 -9.19 -0.25 8.98
C THR A 9 -10.48 0.02 8.21
N VAL A 10 -11.14 -1.03 7.73
CA VAL A 10 -12.40 -0.94 6.98
C VAL A 10 -13.43 -1.85 7.64
N LEU A 11 -14.62 -1.33 7.90
CA LEU A 11 -15.75 -2.15 8.34
C LEU A 11 -16.40 -2.80 7.13
N ILE A 12 -16.52 -4.12 7.16
CA ILE A 12 -17.18 -4.90 6.12
C ILE A 12 -18.16 -5.89 6.76
N ASP A 13 -19.18 -6.27 6.00
CA ASP A 13 -20.11 -7.32 6.41
C ASP A 13 -19.37 -8.65 6.68
N PRO A 14 -19.72 -9.39 7.75
CA PRO A 14 -19.03 -10.63 8.12
C PRO A 14 -19.08 -11.68 7.01
N ARG A 15 -20.21 -11.84 6.30
CA ARG A 15 -20.33 -12.84 5.23
C ARG A 15 -19.42 -12.51 4.06
N LYS A 16 -19.30 -11.22 3.72
CA LYS A 16 -18.36 -10.75 2.68
C LYS A 16 -16.92 -10.97 3.09
N LYS A 17 -16.58 -10.74 4.36
CA LYS A 17 -15.23 -11.01 4.91
C LYS A 17 -14.87 -12.49 4.73
N GLU A 18 -15.75 -13.39 5.15
CA GLU A 18 -15.52 -14.83 5.04
C GLU A 18 -15.34 -15.28 3.59
N ALA A 19 -16.23 -14.84 2.69
CA ALA A 19 -16.12 -15.18 1.27
C ALA A 19 -14.82 -14.65 0.64
N PHE A 20 -14.41 -13.44 1.01
CA PHE A 20 -13.15 -12.85 0.53
C PHE A 20 -11.93 -13.60 1.05
N GLU A 21 -11.90 -13.98 2.33
CA GLU A 21 -10.83 -14.76 2.92
C GLU A 21 -10.71 -16.15 2.30
N GLN A 22 -11.84 -16.83 2.06
CA GLN A 22 -11.85 -18.13 1.38
C GLN A 22 -11.33 -18.04 -0.05
N LEU A 23 -11.73 -17.01 -0.79
CA LEU A 23 -11.26 -16.78 -2.15
C LEU A 23 -9.75 -16.51 -2.20
N CYS A 24 -9.24 -15.74 -1.23
CA CYS A 24 -7.81 -15.46 -1.11
C CYS A 24 -7.03 -16.74 -0.75
N ALA A 25 -7.53 -17.52 0.21
CA ALA A 25 -6.92 -18.79 0.63
C ALA A 25 -6.85 -19.82 -0.51
N ALA A 26 -7.89 -19.89 -1.35
CA ALA A 26 -7.90 -20.78 -2.51
C ALA A 26 -6.82 -20.44 -3.57
N GLN A 27 -6.30 -19.21 -3.54
CA GLN A 27 -5.29 -18.70 -4.47
C GLN A 27 -3.91 -18.52 -3.81
N ASP A 28 -3.74 -18.99 -2.57
CA ASP A 28 -2.50 -18.85 -1.79
C ASP A 28 -2.04 -17.38 -1.60
N ILE A 29 -2.99 -16.45 -1.57
CA ILE A 29 -2.74 -15.03 -1.36
C ILE A 29 -3.40 -14.54 -0.08
N THR A 30 -2.84 -13.51 0.55
CA THR A 30 -3.46 -12.90 1.74
C THR A 30 -4.39 -11.76 1.35
N PRO A 31 -5.52 -11.55 2.07
CA PRO A 31 -6.45 -10.45 1.85
C PRO A 31 -5.76 -9.08 1.74
N SER A 32 -4.75 -8.84 2.59
CA SER A 32 -3.97 -7.61 2.59
C SER A 32 -3.21 -7.36 1.29
N GLN A 33 -2.73 -8.40 0.61
CA GLN A 33 -2.05 -8.26 -0.68
C GLN A 33 -3.04 -7.83 -1.78
N VAL A 34 -4.21 -8.46 -1.81
CA VAL A 34 -5.27 -8.12 -2.75
C VAL A 34 -5.73 -6.68 -2.54
N VAL A 35 -6.00 -6.27 -1.30
CA VAL A 35 -6.43 -4.89 -0.98
C VAL A 35 -5.35 -3.88 -1.39
N ARG A 36 -4.07 -4.15 -1.15
CA ARG A 36 -2.99 -3.27 -1.62
C ARG A 36 -2.97 -3.13 -3.13
N GLN A 37 -3.13 -4.25 -3.87
CA GLN A 37 -3.15 -4.21 -5.32
C GLN A 37 -4.36 -3.43 -5.85
N LEU A 38 -5.53 -3.61 -5.22
CA LEU A 38 -6.74 -2.85 -5.55
C LEU A 38 -6.52 -1.35 -5.33
N ILE A 39 -5.92 -0.94 -4.21
CA ILE A 39 -5.61 0.48 -3.94
C ILE A 39 -4.69 1.04 -5.03
N ARG A 40 -3.61 0.33 -5.37
CA ARG A 40 -2.66 0.78 -6.41
C ARG A 40 -3.33 0.93 -7.77
N GLY A 41 -4.14 -0.06 -8.16
CA GLY A 41 -4.88 -0.03 -9.42
C GLY A 41 -5.89 1.11 -9.47
N TYR A 42 -6.62 1.33 -8.38
CA TYR A 42 -7.59 2.42 -8.27
C TYR A 42 -6.92 3.81 -8.35
N LEU A 43 -5.78 4.00 -7.68
CA LEU A 43 -5.02 5.24 -7.77
C LEU A 43 -4.49 5.48 -9.19
N ALA A 44 -4.00 4.42 -9.86
CA ALA A 44 -3.52 4.52 -11.24
C ALA A 44 -4.64 4.86 -12.23
N ASP A 45 -5.82 4.24 -12.09
CA ASP A 45 -7.00 4.50 -12.91
C ASP A 45 -7.47 5.97 -12.81
N HIS A 46 -7.40 6.53 -11.60
CA HIS A 46 -7.73 7.93 -11.34
C HIS A 46 -6.58 8.92 -11.59
N GLY A 47 -5.44 8.47 -12.12
CA GLY A 47 -4.28 9.33 -12.41
C GLY A 47 -3.62 9.94 -11.17
N VAL A 48 -3.84 9.37 -9.98
CA VAL A 48 -3.27 9.85 -8.73
C VAL A 48 -1.87 9.29 -8.56
N ASN A 49 -0.85 10.14 -8.71
CA ASN A 49 0.52 9.75 -8.42
C ASN A 49 0.77 9.76 -6.90
N TYR A 50 0.97 8.58 -6.32
CA TYR A 50 1.29 8.40 -4.89
C TYR A 50 2.76 8.01 -4.65
N THR A 51 3.61 8.16 -5.68
CA THR A 51 5.07 8.04 -5.53
C THR A 51 5.52 9.08 -4.52
N SER A 52 5.62 8.67 -3.26
CA SER A 52 6.47 9.37 -2.32
C SER A 52 7.88 8.99 -2.71
N GLU A 53 8.49 9.83 -3.56
CA GLU A 53 9.94 9.91 -3.64
C GLU A 53 10.48 9.77 -2.20
N PRO A 54 11.49 8.93 -1.95
CA PRO A 54 12.26 9.12 -0.74
C PRO A 54 12.78 10.55 -0.83
N THR A 55 12.23 11.47 -0.03
CA THR A 55 12.95 12.69 0.30
C THR A 55 14.27 12.24 0.91
N GLU A 56 15.31 12.16 0.10
CA GLU A 56 16.68 12.16 0.57
C GLU A 56 16.79 13.35 1.52
N PRO A 57 17.29 13.16 2.76
CA PRO A 57 17.55 14.29 3.63
C PRO A 57 18.57 15.20 2.91
N PRO A 58 18.38 16.53 2.86
CA PRO A 58 19.35 17.43 2.27
C PRO A 58 20.63 17.40 3.12
N ASN A 59 21.58 16.53 2.78
CA ASN A 59 22.86 16.47 3.46
C ASN A 59 23.99 16.92 2.53
N THR A 60 24.25 18.22 2.63
CA THR A 60 25.53 18.93 2.50
C THR A 60 26.68 18.16 1.83
N VAL A 61 26.90 18.40 0.54
CA VAL A 61 28.26 18.28 -0.01
C VAL A 61 28.95 19.63 0.19
N LYS A 62 29.67 19.76 1.30
CA LYS A 62 30.84 20.64 1.37
C LYS A 62 31.85 20.11 0.35
N THR A 63 31.92 20.73 -0.82
CA THR A 63 33.16 20.73 -1.61
C THR A 63 33.83 22.06 -1.37
N ASN A 64 34.84 21.98 -0.52
CA ASN A 64 35.86 22.98 -0.28
C ASN A 64 36.68 23.10 -1.57
N ASN A 65 36.75 24.32 -2.11
CA ASN A 65 37.83 24.81 -2.96
C ASN A 65 38.38 26.08 -2.30
#